data_AF-A0A9E2NMS4-F1
#
_entry.id   AF-A0A9E2NMS4-F1
#
_cell.length_a   1.000
_cell.length_b   1.000
_cell.length_c   1.000
_cell.angle_alpha   90.00
_cell.angle_beta   90.00
_cell.angle_gamma   90.00
#
_symmetry.space_group_name_H-M   'P 1'
#
loop_
_entity.id
_entity.type
_entity.pdbx_description
1 polymer ?
#
loop_
_entity_poly.entity_id
_entity_poly.type
_entity_poly.pdbx_seq_one_letter_code
_entity_poly.pdbx_strand_id
1 'polypeptide(L)'
;MTRNEIVEQVNGLLADEFEVDAALFTPEANVRETLQLDSLSLVDLVALIQQTYKIKIPVAELRGIKTFTDLYDYIESHLAAGGN
;
A
#
# COMPACT_ATOMS: atom_id res chain seq x y z
N MET A 1 -15.19 -2.77 4.02
CA MET A 1 -14.10 -2.16 4.79
C MET A 1 -14.22 -0.66 4.65
N THR A 2 -14.04 0.07 5.74
CA THR A 2 -13.97 1.54 5.73
C THR A 2 -12.54 2.00 5.44
N ARG A 3 -12.35 3.26 5.04
CA ARG A 3 -11.02 3.85 4.80
C ARG A 3 -10.08 3.63 5.98
N ASN A 4 -10.56 3.86 7.21
CA ASN A 4 -9.75 3.72 8.42
C ASN A 4 -9.20 2.30 8.58
N GLU A 5 -10.05 1.29 8.36
CA GLU A 5 -9.63 -0.12 8.44
C GLU A 5 -8.60 -0.49 7.37
N ILE A 6 -8.71 0.09 6.16
CA ILE A 6 -7.71 -0.11 5.11
C ILE A 6 -6.38 0.51 5.53
N VAL A 7 -6.41 1.76 6.01
CA VAL A 7 -5.20 2.45 6.49
C VAL A 7 -4.52 1.64 7.59
N GLU A 8 -5.27 1.21 8.61
CA GLU A 8 -4.72 0.47 9.73
C GLU A 8 -4.15 -0.89 9.31
N GLN A 9 -4.85 -1.64 8.45
CA GLN A 9 -4.35 -2.93 7.98
C GLN A 9 -3.16 -2.79 7.03
N VAL A 10 -3.21 -1.85 6.09
CA VAL A 10 -2.09 -1.58 5.18
C VAL A 10 -0.89 -1.12 5.98
N ASN A 11 -1.06 -0.18 6.91
CA ASN A 11 0.03 0.29 7.76
C ASN A 11 0.60 -0.83 8.62
N GLY A 12 -0.23 -1.63 9.28
CA GLY A 12 0.26 -2.76 10.08
C GLY A 12 1.05 -3.75 9.24
N LEU A 13 0.53 -4.11 8.06
CA LEU A 13 1.17 -5.03 7.13
C LEU A 13 2.53 -4.50 6.64
N LEU A 14 2.59 -3.22 6.27
CA LEU A 14 3.81 -2.60 5.77
C LEU A 14 4.85 -2.40 6.87
N ALA A 15 4.42 -2.06 8.09
CA ALA A 15 5.32 -1.90 9.23
C ALA A 15 6.02 -3.21 9.57
N ASP A 16 5.27 -4.32 9.55
CA ASP A 16 5.78 -5.66 9.85
C ASP A 16 6.71 -6.17 8.74
N GLU A 17 6.27 -6.09 7.47
CA GLU A 17 7.01 -6.66 6.33
C GLU A 17 8.25 -5.85 5.93
N PHE A 18 8.22 -4.53 6.10
CA PHE A 18 9.36 -3.66 5.78
C PHE A 18 10.17 -3.26 7.03
N GLU A 19 9.79 -3.72 8.22
CA GLU A 19 10.40 -3.35 9.51
C GLU A 19 10.48 -1.82 9.69
N VAL A 20 9.41 -1.10 9.33
CA VAL A 20 9.31 0.37 9.40
C VAL A 20 8.33 0.79 10.49
N ASP A 21 8.68 1.88 11.19
CA ASP A 21 7.82 2.42 12.24
C ASP A 21 6.52 3.01 11.67
N ALA A 22 5.37 2.54 12.16
CA ALA A 22 4.06 3.01 11.73
C ALA A 22 3.85 4.52 12.00
N ALA A 23 4.61 5.13 12.90
CA ALA A 23 4.59 6.58 13.11
C ALA A 23 5.06 7.38 11.87
N LEU A 24 5.81 6.74 10.97
CA LEU A 24 6.26 7.36 9.72
C LEU A 24 5.19 7.32 8.62
N PHE A 25 4.18 6.47 8.76
CA PHE A 25 3.09 6.31 7.79
C PHE A 25 2.06 7.42 7.93
N THR A 26 2.46 8.62 7.52
CA THR A 26 1.58 9.77 7.43
C THR A 26 0.94 9.83 6.04
N PRO A 27 -0.31 10.31 5.91
CA PRO A 27 -1.02 10.38 4.63
C PRO A 27 -0.27 11.21 3.57
N GLU A 28 0.52 12.20 4.01
CA GLU A 28 1.31 13.09 3.16
C GLU A 28 2.73 12.55 2.89
N ALA A 29 3.18 11.55 3.66
CA ALA A 29 4.51 10.97 3.48
C ALA A 29 4.61 10.22 2.15
N ASN A 30 5.84 10.24 1.60
CA ASN A 30 6.16 9.51 0.40
C ASN A 30 6.33 8.03 0.72
N VAL A 31 5.56 7.17 0.05
CA VAL A 31 5.57 5.71 0.27
C VAL A 31 6.95 5.14 -0.02
N ARG A 32 7.60 5.60 -1.10
CA ARG A 32 8.91 5.08 -1.50
C ARG A 32 10.01 5.49 -0.56
N GLU A 33 10.00 6.74 -0.10
CA GLU A 33 11.03 7.20 0.84
C GLU A 33 10.84 6.58 2.22
N THR A 34 9.59 6.44 2.67
CA THR A 34 9.28 5.92 4.00
C THR A 34 9.58 4.42 4.10
N LEU A 35 9.21 3.65 3.08
CA LEU A 35 9.46 2.20 3.02
C LEU A 35 10.79 1.87 2.34
N GLN A 36 11.59 2.88 1.99
CA GLN A 36 12.86 2.73 1.26
C GLN A 36 12.72 1.79 0.05
N LEU A 37 11.67 1.99 -0.76
CA LEU A 37 11.35 1.11 -1.88
C LEU A 37 12.29 1.34 -3.05
N ASP A 38 13.11 0.33 -3.32
CA ASP A 38 13.83 0.20 -4.57
C ASP A 38 12.96 -0.46 -5.66
N SER A 39 13.49 -0.50 -6.89
CA SER A 39 12.80 -1.13 -8.03
C SER A 39 12.44 -2.60 -7.80
N LEU A 40 13.20 -3.30 -6.95
CA LEU A 40 12.91 -4.67 -6.54
C LEU A 40 11.84 -4.72 -5.44
N SER A 41 12.03 -3.98 -4.35
CA SER A 41 11.10 -3.93 -3.21
C SER A 41 9.70 -3.45 -3.59
N LEU A 42 9.56 -2.66 -4.66
CA LEU A 42 8.27 -2.28 -5.22
C LEU A 42 7.48 -3.50 -5.71
N VAL A 43 8.15 -4.51 -6.27
CA VAL A 43 7.51 -5.75 -6.74
C VAL A 43 7.03 -6.57 -5.55
N ASP A 44 7.83 -6.64 -4.48
CA ASP A 44 7.46 -7.31 -3.23
C ASP A 44 6.26 -6.64 -2.56
N LEU A 45 6.25 -5.31 -2.47
CA LEU A 45 5.10 -4.53 -1.98
C LEU A 45 3.81 -4.85 -2.75
N VAL A 46 3.90 -4.86 -4.08
CA VAL A 46 2.76 -5.17 -4.95
C VAL A 46 2.32 -6.62 -4.74
N ALA A 47 3.25 -7.58 -4.64
CA ALA A 47 2.92 -8.98 -4.41
C ALA A 47 2.23 -9.19 -3.05
N LEU A 48 2.75 -8.55 -2.00
CA LEU A 48 2.23 -8.57 -0.63
C LEU A 48 0.78 -8.08 -0.59
N ILE A 49 0.50 -6.88 -1.12
CA ILE A 49 -0.85 -6.31 -1.15
C ILE A 49 -1.79 -7.22 -1.97
N GLN A 50 -1.36 -7.71 -3.13
CA GLN A 50 -2.18 -8.60 -3.97
C GLN A 50 -2.49 -9.93 -3.26
N GLN A 51 -1.54 -10.50 -2.53
CA GLN A 51 -1.74 -11.75 -1.80
C GLN A 51 -2.70 -11.57 -0.62
N THR A 52 -2.54 -10.48 0.14
CA THR A 52 -3.33 -10.14 1.33
C THR A 52 -4.77 -9.77 0.97
N TYR A 53 -4.94 -8.88 -0.01
CA TYR A 53 -6.25 -8.33 -0.38
C TYR A 53 -6.90 -9.03 -1.57
N LYS A 54 -6.23 -10.02 -2.18
CA LYS A 54 -6.69 -10.76 -3.38
C LYS A 54 -7.05 -9.87 -4.57
N ILE A 55 -6.48 -8.66 -4.62
CA ILE A 55 -6.62 -7.73 -5.73
C ILE A 55 -5.49 -7.93 -6.74
N LYS A 56 -5.68 -7.45 -7.98
CA LYS A 56 -4.62 -7.40 -9.00
C LYS A 56 -4.17 -5.96 -9.18
N ILE A 57 -2.91 -5.68 -8.83
CA ILE A 57 -2.32 -4.36 -8.95
C ILE A 57 -1.15 -4.42 -9.93
N PRO A 58 -1.20 -3.70 -11.06
CA PRO A 58 -0.04 -3.57 -11.92
C PRO A 58 1.00 -2.65 -11.30
N VAL A 59 2.28 -3.07 -11.35
CA VAL A 59 3.43 -2.28 -10.86
C VAL A 59 3.52 -0.89 -11.50
N ALA A 60 3.00 -0.72 -12.72
CA ALA A 60 2.94 0.58 -13.38
C ALA A 60 2.06 1.60 -12.63
N GLU A 61 0.92 1.15 -12.09
CA GLU A 61 0.01 1.99 -11.29
C GLU A 61 0.65 2.34 -9.95
N LEU A 62 1.28 1.35 -9.30
CA LEU A 62 2.02 1.61 -8.06
C LEU A 62 3.23 2.53 -8.28
N ARG A 63 3.75 2.61 -9.51
CA ARG A 63 4.76 3.61 -9.91
C ARG A 63 4.20 5.03 -9.99
N GLY A 64 2.91 5.19 -10.24
CA GLY A 64 2.21 6.47 -10.18
C GLY A 64 1.99 6.96 -8.76
N ILE A 65 1.80 6.03 -7.81
CA ILE A 65 1.58 6.32 -6.38
C ILE A 65 2.82 6.98 -5.77
N LYS A 66 2.63 8.12 -5.11
CA LYS A 66 3.71 8.84 -4.40
C LYS A 66 3.45 8.89 -2.91
N THR A 67 2.24 9.24 -2.51
CA THR A 67 1.87 9.42 -1.10
C THR A 67 1.11 8.22 -0.56
N PHE A 68 1.09 8.07 0.76
CA PHE A 68 0.26 7.05 1.40
C PHE A 68 -1.23 7.28 1.12
N THR A 69 -1.67 8.54 1.02
CA THR A 69 -3.04 8.86 0.60
C THR A 69 -3.38 8.25 -0.75
N ASP A 70 -2.50 8.41 -1.75
CA ASP A 70 -2.68 7.78 -3.07
C ASP A 70 -2.75 6.25 -2.96
N LEU A 71 -1.92 5.65 -2.08
CA LEU A 71 -1.90 4.21 -1.86
C LEU A 71 -3.22 3.69 -1.27
N TYR A 72 -3.72 4.34 -0.22
CA TYR A 72 -4.97 3.94 0.42
C TYR A 72 -6.16 4.12 -0.51
N ASP A 73 -6.23 5.24 -1.23
CA ASP A 73 -7.31 5.52 -2.18
C ASP A 73 -7.33 4.49 -3.32
N TYR A 74 -6.15 4.11 -3.79
CA TYR A 74 -5.98 3.08 -4.80
C TYR A 74 -6.45 1.70 -4.30
N ILE A 75 -6.01 1.28 -3.11
CA ILE A 75 -6.42 0.00 -2.51
C ILE A 75 -7.92 0.00 -2.23
N GLU A 76 -8.48 1.10 -1.72
CA GLU A 76 -9.91 1.28 -1.45
C GLU A 76 -10.75 1.13 -2.72
N SER A 77 -10.38 1.81 -3.81
CA SER A 77 -11.08 1.69 -5.10
C SER A 77 -11.03 0.26 -5.65
N HIS A 78 -9.89 -0.42 -5.54
CA HIS A 78 -9.75 -1.80 -6.02
C HIS A 78 -10.48 -2.83 -5.15
N LEU A 79 -10.52 -2.63 -3.83
CA LEU A 79 -11.28 -3.46 -2.90
C LEU A 79 -12.79 -3.28 -3.11
N ALA A 80 -13.25 -2.06 -3.37
CA ALA A 80 -14.64 -1.79 -3.69
C ALA A 80 -15.05 -2.40 -5.05
N ALA A 81 -14.13 -2.37 -6.04
CA ALA A 81 -14.38 -2.92 -7.37
C ALA A 81 -14.30 -4.47 -7.44
N GLY A 82 -13.47 -5.10 -6.61
CA GLY A 82 -13.28 -6.55 -6.55
C GLY A 82 -14.38 -7.33 -5.82
N GLY A 83 -15.41 -6.65 -5.32
CA GLY A 83 -16.53 -7.24 -4.57
C GLY A 83 -17.75 -7.68 -5.41
N ASN A 84 -17.57 -8.06 -6.68
CA ASN A 84 -18.63 -8.64 -7.52
C ASN A 84 -18.25 -10.01 -8.07
#